data_AF-A0A179H562-F1
#
_entry.id   AF-A0A179H562-F1
#
_cell.length_a   1.000
_cell.length_b   1.000
_cell.length_c   1.000
_cell.angle_alpha   90.00
_cell.angle_beta   90.00
_cell.angle_gamma   90.00
#
_symmetry.space_group_name_H-M   'P 1'
#
loop_
_entity.id
_entity.type
_entity.pdbx_description
1 polymer ?
#
loop_
_entity_poly.entity_id
_entity_poly.type
_entity_poly.pdbx_seq_one_letter_code
_entity_poly.pdbx_strand_id
1 'polypeptide(L)'
;MPAMQYQPITFTVSSGAICFGPLHDIDRASTIPIQRPAENPKPKLGGTVASCEIEHNIAAQNGAWTAYPLLRTKWAKNPAAWFVAHEQVSPLPEIRKLLRVAGSPYEYEHGHATNCDATRAECVLLINRYDWDDIPPGNPVADEDIGFEPDTLGVVDYQHAATQVQAWAANGDSADRNPSQHGIWLHCPNAEYKWARLGMNQDYTHARSLLIFNIYTVFFDT
;
A
#
# COMPACT_ATOMS: atom_id res chain seq x y z
N MET A 1 24.32 20.80 1.89
CA MET A 1 23.15 20.60 1.00
C MET A 1 21.90 20.82 1.82
N PRO A 2 20.89 21.57 1.36
CA PRO A 2 19.67 21.71 2.15
C PRO A 2 18.93 20.37 2.15
N ALA A 3 18.39 19.99 3.32
CA ALA A 3 17.59 18.79 3.49
C ALA A 3 16.41 18.82 2.51
N MET A 4 16.25 17.78 1.68
CA MET A 4 14.95 17.51 1.09
C MET A 4 14.02 17.16 2.25
N GLN A 5 13.24 18.14 2.71
CA GLN A 5 12.03 17.83 3.46
C GLN A 5 11.12 17.09 2.49
N TYR A 6 10.88 15.81 2.74
CA TYR A 6 9.80 15.10 2.12
C TYR A 6 8.50 15.81 2.49
N GLN A 7 8.02 16.65 1.57
CA GLN A 7 6.73 17.31 1.69
C GLN A 7 5.63 16.30 1.36
N PRO A 8 4.43 16.43 1.96
CA PRO A 8 3.28 15.69 1.49
C PRO A 8 3.06 15.93 -0.01
N ILE A 9 2.69 14.88 -0.73
CA ILE A 9 2.43 14.93 -2.17
C ILE A 9 0.97 14.59 -2.40
N THR A 10 0.32 15.33 -3.28
CA THR A 10 -1.09 15.08 -3.63
C THR A 10 -1.17 14.41 -5.00
N PHE A 11 -1.96 13.35 -5.09
CA PHE A 11 -2.39 12.75 -6.35
C PHE A 11 -3.91 12.68 -6.40
N THR A 12 -4.48 12.50 -7.59
CA THR A 12 -5.93 12.44 -7.76
C THR A 12 -6.37 11.02 -8.07
N VAL A 13 -7.40 10.55 -7.36
CA VAL A 13 -8.16 9.34 -7.73
C VAL A 13 -9.36 9.79 -8.53
N SER A 14 -9.33 9.56 -9.84
CA SER A 14 -10.42 9.93 -10.77
C SER A 14 -11.29 8.74 -11.16
N SER A 15 -10.75 7.53 -11.09
CA SER A 15 -11.40 6.31 -11.59
C SER A 15 -12.43 5.70 -10.64
N GLY A 16 -12.51 6.17 -9.40
CA GLY A 16 -13.28 5.54 -8.32
C GLY A 16 -12.58 4.32 -7.72
N ALA A 17 -11.30 4.09 -8.04
CA ALA A 17 -10.53 2.96 -7.55
C ALA A 17 -9.02 3.25 -7.51
N ILE A 18 -8.32 2.46 -6.71
CA ILE A 18 -6.86 2.45 -6.68
C ILE A 18 -6.35 1.04 -6.96
N CYS A 19 -5.21 0.94 -7.63
CA CYS A 19 -4.36 -0.25 -7.65
C CYS A 19 -3.23 -0.07 -6.64
N PHE A 20 -2.84 -1.13 -5.93
CA PHE A 20 -1.82 -1.07 -4.89
C PHE A 20 -1.01 -2.37 -4.79
N GLY A 21 0.21 -2.27 -4.27
CA GLY A 21 1.12 -3.41 -4.13
C GLY A 21 2.42 -3.22 -4.93
N PRO A 22 3.22 -4.28 -5.08
CA PRO A 22 4.33 -4.31 -6.02
C PRO A 22 3.91 -4.01 -7.48
N LEU A 23 4.88 -3.72 -8.36
CA LEU A 23 4.57 -3.36 -9.76
C LEU A 23 3.78 -4.43 -10.50
N HIS A 24 4.14 -5.70 -10.35
CA HIS A 24 3.46 -6.79 -11.07
C HIS A 24 2.01 -6.97 -10.60
N ASP A 25 1.75 -6.75 -9.31
CA ASP A 25 0.40 -6.77 -8.75
C ASP A 25 -0.43 -5.60 -9.28
N ILE A 26 0.14 -4.39 -9.30
CA ILE A 26 -0.52 -3.20 -9.86
C ILE A 26 -0.80 -3.38 -11.36
N ASP A 27 0.15 -3.93 -12.12
CA ASP A 27 -0.01 -4.21 -13.55
C ASP A 27 -1.18 -5.16 -13.80
N ARG A 28 -1.19 -6.31 -13.12
CA ARG A 28 -2.28 -7.29 -13.22
C ARG A 28 -3.60 -6.66 -12.81
N ALA A 29 -3.63 -5.99 -11.66
CA ALA A 29 -4.81 -5.37 -11.09
C ALA A 29 -5.42 -4.28 -11.99
N SER A 30 -4.60 -3.63 -12.83
CA SER A 30 -5.07 -2.63 -13.80
C SER A 30 -5.94 -3.18 -14.93
N THR A 31 -5.94 -4.50 -15.13
CA THR A 31 -6.62 -5.17 -16.26
C THR A 31 -7.90 -5.91 -15.88
N ILE A 32 -8.21 -5.98 -14.59
CA ILE A 32 -9.34 -6.74 -14.05
C ILE A 32 -10.39 -5.79 -13.46
N PRO A 33 -11.68 -6.19 -13.39
CA PRO A 33 -12.73 -5.32 -12.90
C PRO A 33 -12.43 -4.74 -11.51
N ILE A 34 -12.90 -3.51 -11.26
CA ILE A 34 -12.77 -2.85 -9.97
C ILE A 34 -13.42 -3.72 -8.88
N GLN A 35 -12.62 -4.15 -7.90
CA GLN A 35 -13.11 -4.93 -6.79
C GLN A 35 -13.75 -4.06 -5.71
N ARG A 36 -14.61 -4.70 -4.92
CA ARG A 36 -15.06 -4.20 -3.63
C ARG A 36 -14.50 -5.09 -2.54
N PRO A 37 -14.27 -4.56 -1.33
CA PRO A 37 -13.87 -5.41 -0.22
C PRO A 37 -14.93 -6.51 -0.02
N ALA A 38 -14.49 -7.74 0.22
CA ALA A 38 -15.40 -8.82 0.60
C ALA A 38 -16.16 -8.44 1.88
N GLU A 39 -17.41 -8.89 2.02
CA GLU A 39 -18.22 -8.58 3.21
C GLU A 39 -17.55 -9.07 4.51
N ASN A 40 -16.88 -10.23 4.44
CA ASN A 40 -16.10 -10.79 5.52
C ASN A 40 -14.83 -11.47 4.95
N PRO A 41 -13.74 -10.70 4.74
CA PRO A 41 -12.49 -11.26 4.26
C PRO A 41 -11.91 -12.15 5.36
N LYS A 42 -12.03 -13.47 5.19
CA LYS A 42 -11.49 -14.45 6.13
C LYS A 42 -10.18 -14.99 5.60
N PRO A 43 -9.14 -15.11 6.44
CA PRO A 43 -7.90 -15.73 6.03
C PRO A 43 -8.15 -17.19 5.63
N LYS A 44 -7.67 -17.57 4.45
CA LYS A 44 -7.49 -18.96 4.06
C LYS A 44 -6.26 -19.49 4.80
N LEU A 45 -6.45 -20.59 5.51
CA LEU A 45 -5.36 -21.28 6.21
C LEU A 45 -4.71 -22.29 5.25
N GLY A 46 -3.46 -22.05 4.89
CA GLY A 46 -2.60 -22.98 4.16
C GLY A 46 -1.39 -23.35 5.02
N GLY A 47 -1.45 -24.50 5.72
CA GLY A 47 -0.38 -24.88 6.65
C GLY A 47 -0.19 -23.86 7.78
N THR A 48 0.99 -23.23 7.86
CA THR A 48 1.31 -22.15 8.83
C THR A 48 1.05 -20.74 8.28
N VAL A 49 0.50 -20.62 7.07
CA VAL A 49 0.26 -19.36 6.36
C VAL A 49 -1.23 -19.01 6.39
N ALA A 50 -1.52 -17.74 6.66
CA ALA A 50 -2.85 -17.15 6.54
C ALA A 50 -2.79 -16.08 5.46
N SER A 51 -3.58 -16.23 4.41
CA SER A 51 -3.71 -15.22 3.34
C SER A 51 -5.16 -14.92 3.00
N CYS A 52 -5.44 -13.74 2.47
CA CYS A 52 -6.72 -13.37 1.88
C CYS A 52 -6.57 -13.24 0.37
N GLU A 53 -7.56 -13.72 -0.39
CA GLU A 53 -7.59 -13.44 -1.83
C GLU A 53 -7.96 -11.98 -2.07
N ILE A 54 -7.01 -11.23 -2.61
CA ILE A 54 -7.13 -9.80 -2.87
C ILE A 54 -6.54 -9.55 -4.25
N GLU A 55 -7.29 -8.85 -5.09
CA GLU A 55 -6.91 -8.62 -6.49
C GLU A 55 -6.14 -7.31 -6.70
N HIS A 56 -5.59 -6.75 -5.63
CA HIS A 56 -4.70 -5.58 -5.64
C HIS A 56 -5.24 -4.31 -6.32
N ASN A 57 -6.54 -4.27 -6.60
CA ASN A 57 -7.31 -3.07 -6.87
C ASN A 57 -8.55 -3.05 -5.97
N ILE A 58 -9.02 -1.85 -5.64
CA ILE A 58 -10.22 -1.68 -4.81
C ILE A 58 -10.90 -0.36 -5.09
N ALA A 59 -12.23 -0.34 -4.99
CA ALA A 59 -13.01 0.88 -5.00
C ALA A 59 -12.50 1.87 -3.93
N ALA A 60 -12.37 3.13 -4.31
CA ALA A 60 -11.77 4.19 -3.51
C ALA A 60 -12.52 5.50 -3.70
N GLN A 61 -12.44 6.38 -2.70
CA GLN A 61 -13.06 7.70 -2.77
C GLN A 61 -12.43 8.55 -3.88
N ASN A 62 -13.27 9.07 -4.78
CA ASN A 62 -12.85 10.02 -5.81
C ASN A 62 -12.43 11.35 -5.20
N GLY A 63 -11.38 11.95 -5.77
CA GLY A 63 -10.88 13.28 -5.38
C GLY A 63 -9.39 13.28 -5.07
N ALA A 64 -8.96 14.32 -4.37
CA ALA A 64 -7.56 14.48 -3.98
C ALA A 64 -7.18 13.55 -2.83
N TRP A 65 -6.05 12.88 -2.97
CA TRP A 65 -5.41 12.05 -1.95
C TRP A 65 -4.05 12.64 -1.62
N THR A 66 -3.78 12.87 -0.34
CA THR A 66 -2.48 13.35 0.13
C THR A 66 -1.69 12.20 0.72
N ALA A 67 -0.50 11.98 0.17
CA ALA A 67 0.49 11.05 0.66
C ALA A 67 1.42 11.76 1.64
N TYR A 68 1.39 11.30 2.89
CA TYR A 68 2.23 11.73 3.99
C TYR A 68 3.39 10.75 4.15
N PRO A 69 4.64 11.20 3.93
CA PRO A 69 5.81 10.35 4.08
C PRO A 69 6.12 10.15 5.56
N LEU A 70 6.30 8.90 5.98
CA LEU A 70 6.75 8.54 7.32
C LEU A 70 8.25 8.27 7.26
N LEU A 71 9.04 9.10 7.95
CA LEU A 71 10.49 9.09 7.82
C LEU A 71 11.11 8.53 9.10
N ARG A 72 11.94 7.50 8.98
CA ARG A 72 12.72 7.00 10.13
C ARG A 72 13.63 8.08 10.73
N THR A 73 14.15 8.97 9.89
CA THR A 73 14.88 10.16 10.33
C THR A 73 14.57 11.30 9.39
N LYS A 74 14.68 12.55 9.87
CA LYS A 74 14.51 13.76 9.04
C LYS A 74 15.48 13.89 7.86
N TRP A 75 16.48 13.01 7.75
CA TRP A 75 17.51 13.00 6.71
C TRP A 75 17.38 11.82 5.75
N ALA A 76 16.36 10.97 5.93
CA ALA A 76 16.20 9.78 5.11
C ALA A 76 15.98 10.17 3.62
N LYS A 77 16.74 9.54 2.72
CA LYS A 77 16.58 9.72 1.27
C LYS A 77 15.23 9.21 0.79
N ASN A 78 14.66 8.19 1.44
CA ASN A 78 13.39 7.57 1.10
C ASN A 78 12.50 7.43 2.34
N PRO A 79 11.17 7.50 2.19
CA PRO A 79 10.26 7.23 3.29
C PRO A 79 10.37 5.76 3.73
N ALA A 80 10.17 5.52 5.02
CA ALA A 80 10.07 4.18 5.59
C ALA A 80 8.68 3.58 5.40
N ALA A 81 7.67 4.43 5.24
CA ALA A 81 6.30 4.08 4.94
C ALA A 81 5.59 5.29 4.32
N TRP A 82 4.46 5.02 3.65
CA TRP A 82 3.55 6.08 3.20
C TRP A 82 2.19 5.89 3.86
N PHE A 83 1.68 6.98 4.44
CA PHE A 83 0.27 7.08 4.79
C PHE A 83 -0.43 7.99 3.79
N VAL A 84 -1.45 7.50 3.11
CA VAL A 84 -2.21 8.24 2.13
C VAL A 84 -3.65 8.39 2.62
N ALA A 85 -4.21 9.58 2.48
CA ALA A 85 -5.59 9.85 2.88
C ALA A 85 -6.30 10.76 1.88
N HIS A 86 -7.58 10.47 1.63
CA HIS A 86 -8.49 11.35 0.89
C HIS A 86 -8.65 12.69 1.63
N GLU A 87 -8.88 13.77 0.88
CA GLU A 87 -9.02 15.14 1.42
C GLU A 87 -10.08 15.30 2.52
N GLN A 88 -11.11 14.43 2.55
CA GLN A 88 -12.15 14.44 3.58
C GLN A 88 -11.74 13.69 4.86
N VAL A 89 -10.58 13.06 4.87
CA VAL A 89 -10.08 12.27 6.01
C VAL A 89 -9.07 13.09 6.79
N SER A 90 -9.33 13.27 8.09
CA SER A 90 -8.35 13.85 9.00
C SER A 90 -7.17 12.87 9.17
N PRO A 91 -5.95 13.23 8.77
CA PRO A 91 -4.87 12.25 8.62
C PRO A 91 -4.39 11.67 9.95
N LEU A 92 -4.15 12.51 10.96
CA LEU A 92 -3.62 12.06 12.26
C LEU A 92 -4.57 11.11 13.01
N PRO A 93 -5.89 11.39 13.14
CA PRO A 93 -6.82 10.43 13.72
C PRO A 93 -6.89 9.12 12.92
N GLU A 94 -6.85 9.19 11.59
CA GLU A 94 -6.99 8.01 10.74
C GLU A 94 -5.77 7.10 10.84
N ILE A 95 -4.55 7.62 10.73
CA ILE A 95 -3.35 6.78 10.84
C ILE A 95 -3.25 6.15 12.25
N ARG A 96 -3.59 6.89 13.31
CA ARG A 96 -3.64 6.34 14.68
C ARG A 96 -4.66 5.22 14.80
N LYS A 97 -5.82 5.34 14.15
CA LYS A 97 -6.82 4.26 14.06
C LYS A 97 -6.23 3.04 13.37
N LEU A 98 -5.61 3.20 12.19
CA LEU A 98 -5.01 2.09 11.44
C LEU A 98 -3.94 1.36 12.28
N LEU A 99 -3.03 2.11 12.91
CA LEU A 99 -1.95 1.54 13.73
C LEU A 99 -2.47 0.84 14.99
N ARG A 100 -3.48 1.40 15.65
CA ARG A 100 -4.11 0.77 16.83
C ARG A 100 -4.85 -0.52 16.47
N VAL A 101 -5.57 -0.52 15.35
CA VAL A 101 -6.42 -1.65 14.95
C VAL A 101 -5.60 -2.78 14.34
N ALA A 102 -4.61 -2.43 13.52
CA ALA A 102 -3.80 -3.36 12.76
C ALA A 102 -2.46 -2.73 12.37
N GLY A 103 -1.61 -2.46 13.37
CA GLY A 103 -0.27 -1.93 13.18
C GLY A 103 0.71 -2.96 12.58
N SER A 104 2.00 -2.70 12.76
CA SER A 104 3.04 -3.65 12.37
C SER A 104 2.98 -4.89 13.27
N PRO A 105 2.85 -6.11 12.73
CA PRO A 105 2.84 -7.34 13.55
C PRO A 105 4.09 -7.57 14.41
N TYR A 106 5.14 -6.77 14.19
CA TYR A 106 6.41 -6.83 14.91
C TYR A 106 6.55 -5.78 16.01
N GLU A 107 5.52 -4.95 16.23
CA GLU A 107 5.48 -3.97 17.31
C GLU A 107 4.59 -4.42 18.47
N TYR A 108 4.84 -3.89 19.66
CA TYR A 108 3.94 -4.11 20.78
C TYR A 108 2.58 -3.44 20.52
N GLU A 109 1.50 -4.05 21.02
CA GLU A 109 0.13 -3.52 20.92
C GLU A 109 -0.36 -3.26 19.49
N HIS A 110 0.12 -4.04 18.52
CA HIS A 110 -0.19 -3.88 17.09
C HIS A 110 -1.64 -4.20 16.68
N GLY A 111 -2.55 -4.45 17.63
CA GLY A 111 -3.92 -4.85 17.35
C GLY A 111 -4.04 -6.24 16.71
N HIS A 112 -4.84 -6.35 15.65
CA HIS A 112 -5.14 -7.62 14.99
C HIS A 112 -4.14 -7.95 13.87
N ALA A 113 -3.72 -9.22 13.80
CA ALA A 113 -2.80 -9.71 12.77
C ALA A 113 -3.51 -10.16 11.48
N THR A 114 -4.82 -10.44 11.54
CA THR A 114 -5.62 -10.91 10.41
C THR A 114 -6.96 -10.18 10.35
N ASN A 115 -7.56 -10.16 9.16
CA ASN A 115 -8.92 -9.66 8.99
C ASN A 115 -9.90 -10.45 9.87
N CYS A 116 -10.69 -9.74 10.66
CA CYS A 116 -11.70 -10.32 11.55
C CYS A 116 -12.86 -9.33 11.78
N ASP A 117 -13.87 -9.76 12.53
CA ASP A 117 -15.06 -8.92 12.80
C ASP A 117 -14.70 -7.59 13.49
N ALA A 118 -13.64 -7.57 14.30
CA ALA A 118 -13.17 -6.34 14.96
C ALA A 118 -12.51 -5.35 13.99
N THR A 119 -11.66 -5.83 13.06
CA THR A 119 -11.07 -4.95 12.03
C THR A 119 -12.16 -4.44 11.10
N ARG A 120 -13.15 -5.29 10.79
CA ARG A 120 -14.34 -4.92 10.00
C ARG A 120 -15.18 -3.84 10.67
N ALA A 121 -15.43 -3.95 11.97
CA ALA A 121 -16.20 -2.97 12.75
C ALA A 121 -15.51 -1.59 12.79
N GLU A 122 -14.18 -1.58 12.81
CA GLU A 122 -13.35 -0.35 12.76
C GLU A 122 -13.11 0.17 11.32
N CYS A 123 -13.72 -0.49 10.33
CA CYS A 123 -13.55 -0.20 8.91
C CYS A 123 -12.09 -0.25 8.45
N VAL A 124 -11.36 -1.29 8.87
CA VAL A 124 -9.96 -1.54 8.49
C VAL A 124 -9.85 -2.87 7.74
N LEU A 125 -9.24 -2.83 6.56
CA LEU A 125 -8.88 -4.01 5.76
C LEU A 125 -7.36 -4.20 5.80
N LEU A 126 -6.93 -5.41 6.12
CA LEU A 126 -5.52 -5.78 6.23
C LEU A 126 -5.08 -6.51 4.97
N ILE A 127 -3.94 -6.09 4.43
CA ILE A 127 -3.16 -6.81 3.42
C ILE A 127 -1.85 -7.24 4.09
N ASN A 128 -1.65 -8.55 4.19
CA ASN A 128 -0.54 -9.16 4.89
C ASN A 128 0.58 -9.62 3.96
N ARG A 129 1.71 -9.97 4.57
CA ARG A 129 2.94 -10.38 3.89
C ARG A 129 2.78 -11.52 2.87
N TYR A 130 1.72 -12.33 2.99
CA TYR A 130 1.43 -13.45 2.09
C TYR A 130 0.17 -13.22 1.24
N ASP A 131 -0.35 -11.99 1.23
CA ASP A 131 -1.48 -11.60 0.38
C ASP A 131 -1.00 -11.04 -0.97
N TRP A 132 0.31 -10.86 -1.16
CA TRP A 132 0.91 -10.43 -2.42
C TRP A 132 1.10 -11.63 -3.35
N ASP A 133 0.90 -11.46 -4.65
CA ASP A 133 1.07 -12.56 -5.58
C ASP A 133 2.55 -12.82 -5.89
N ASP A 134 2.86 -14.09 -6.14
CA ASP A 134 4.14 -14.47 -6.72
C ASP A 134 4.28 -13.85 -8.12
N ILE A 135 5.49 -13.37 -8.45
CA ILE A 135 5.78 -12.87 -9.79
C ILE A 135 5.61 -14.03 -10.80
N PRO A 136 4.72 -13.91 -11.80
CA PRO A 136 4.58 -14.94 -12.84
C PRO A 136 5.90 -15.08 -13.63
N PRO A 137 6.32 -16.31 -13.97
CA PRO A 137 7.50 -16.51 -14.81
C PRO A 137 7.38 -15.74 -16.14
N GLY A 138 8.39 -14.95 -16.48
CA GLY A 138 8.44 -14.19 -17.73
C GLY A 138 7.60 -12.89 -17.74
N ASN A 139 7.16 -12.39 -16.58
CA ASN A 139 6.52 -11.09 -16.50
C ASN A 139 7.52 -9.97 -16.86
N PRO A 140 7.30 -9.19 -17.94
CA PRO A 140 8.21 -8.12 -18.39
C PRO A 140 8.20 -6.89 -17.48
N VAL A 141 7.28 -6.86 -16.50
CA VAL A 141 7.12 -5.81 -15.49
C VAL A 141 7.67 -6.25 -14.12
N ALA A 142 8.28 -7.44 -14.06
CA ALA A 142 9.10 -7.82 -12.93
C ALA A 142 10.31 -6.87 -12.85
N ASP A 143 10.68 -6.45 -11.64
CA ASP A 143 12.00 -5.82 -11.44
C ASP A 143 13.05 -6.85 -11.88
N GLU A 144 13.76 -6.59 -12.98
CA GLU A 144 14.74 -7.53 -13.56
C GLU A 144 15.97 -7.73 -12.66
N ASP A 145 16.07 -7.00 -11.55
CA ASP A 145 17.09 -7.21 -10.54
C ASP A 145 16.70 -8.31 -9.53
N ILE A 146 17.28 -9.48 -9.75
CA ILE A 146 17.77 -10.39 -8.70
C ILE A 146 16.69 -11.07 -7.84
N GLY A 147 16.31 -12.30 -8.20
CA GLY A 147 16.22 -13.46 -7.30
C GLY A 147 15.38 -13.42 -6.00
N PHE A 148 14.73 -12.32 -5.64
CA PHE A 148 13.94 -12.14 -4.44
C PHE A 148 12.92 -11.03 -4.68
N GLU A 149 11.81 -11.14 -3.96
CA GLU A 149 10.58 -10.35 -4.03
C GLU A 149 10.77 -8.86 -4.38
N PRO A 150 9.84 -8.27 -5.16
CA PRO A 150 9.97 -6.90 -5.66
C PRO A 150 10.13 -5.93 -4.49
N ASP A 151 11.23 -5.17 -4.47
CA ASP A 151 11.70 -4.27 -3.41
C ASP A 151 10.78 -3.06 -3.18
N THR A 152 9.47 -3.20 -3.33
CA THR A 152 8.62 -2.07 -3.69
C THR A 152 7.16 -2.22 -3.31
N LEU A 153 6.50 -1.10 -3.01
CA LEU A 153 5.04 -1.00 -2.86
C LEU A 153 4.55 0.32 -3.45
N GLY A 154 3.49 0.30 -4.23
CA GLY A 154 2.87 1.50 -4.79
C GLY A 154 1.38 1.61 -4.48
N VAL A 155 0.84 2.79 -4.76
CA VAL A 155 -0.60 3.02 -4.93
C VAL A 155 -0.80 4.01 -6.06
N VAL A 156 -1.73 3.71 -6.98
CA VAL A 156 -2.01 4.49 -8.19
C VAL A 156 -3.51 4.54 -8.46
N ASP A 157 -4.01 5.64 -9.01
CA ASP A 157 -5.35 5.69 -9.60
C ASP A 157 -5.52 4.59 -10.66
N TYR A 158 -6.59 3.80 -10.56
CA TYR A 158 -6.79 2.62 -11.40
C TYR A 158 -6.71 2.95 -12.91
N GLN A 159 -7.27 4.08 -13.33
CA GLN A 159 -7.24 4.53 -14.74
C GLN A 159 -5.82 4.76 -15.29
N HIS A 160 -4.86 5.06 -14.42
CA HIS A 160 -3.48 5.38 -14.79
C HIS A 160 -2.47 4.28 -14.43
N ALA A 161 -2.92 3.21 -13.77
CA ALA A 161 -2.07 2.16 -13.22
C ALA A 161 -1.12 1.55 -14.25
N ALA A 162 -1.63 1.03 -15.38
CA ALA A 162 -0.81 0.38 -16.41
C ALA A 162 0.29 1.31 -16.96
N THR A 163 -0.07 2.54 -17.34
CA THR A 163 0.89 3.52 -17.87
C THR A 163 1.92 3.94 -16.82
N GLN A 164 1.49 4.13 -15.57
CA GLN A 164 2.37 4.52 -14.48
C GLN A 164 3.37 3.41 -14.13
N VAL A 165 2.91 2.15 -14.13
CA VAL A 165 3.76 0.99 -13.92
C VAL A 165 4.81 0.87 -15.01
N GLN A 166 4.45 1.02 -16.28
CA GLN A 166 5.42 1.03 -17.39
C GLN A 166 6.45 2.15 -17.24
N ALA A 167 6.03 3.35 -16.84
CA ALA A 167 6.93 4.47 -16.61
C ALA A 167 7.90 4.22 -15.44
N TRP A 168 7.44 3.55 -14.38
CA TRP A 168 8.30 3.17 -13.26
C TRP A 168 9.25 2.02 -13.61
N ALA A 169 8.76 0.99 -14.31
CA ALA A 169 9.58 -0.15 -14.76
C ALA A 169 10.69 0.29 -15.74
N ALA A 170 10.42 1.28 -16.60
CA ALA A 170 11.44 1.85 -17.47
C ALA A 170 12.54 2.62 -16.72
N ASN A 171 12.33 2.95 -15.44
CA ASN A 171 13.35 3.57 -14.59
C ASN A 171 14.12 2.47 -13.85
N GLY A 172 15.38 2.28 -14.25
CA GLY A 172 16.18 1.10 -13.89
C GLY A 172 16.55 0.98 -12.41
N ASP A 173 16.56 2.08 -11.64
CA ASP A 173 16.76 2.03 -10.19
C ASP A 173 15.43 2.30 -9.46
N SER A 174 14.96 1.30 -8.72
CA SER A 174 13.71 1.40 -7.94
C SER A 174 13.77 2.45 -6.82
N ALA A 175 14.97 2.81 -6.36
CA ALA A 175 15.21 3.85 -5.36
C ALA A 175 15.09 5.28 -5.92
N ASP A 176 15.13 5.44 -7.25
CA ASP A 176 15.03 6.74 -7.94
C ASP A 176 13.67 6.94 -8.62
N ARG A 177 12.73 5.99 -8.45
CA ARG A 177 11.34 6.13 -8.87
C ARG A 177 10.65 7.19 -8.01
N ASN A 178 10.20 8.26 -8.64
CA ASN A 178 9.52 9.37 -7.97
C ASN A 178 7.98 9.18 -7.96
N PRO A 179 7.31 9.69 -6.91
CA PRO A 179 5.87 9.93 -6.93
C PRO A 179 5.43 10.71 -8.18
N SER A 180 4.19 10.48 -8.62
CA SER A 180 3.57 11.19 -9.73
C SER A 180 2.24 11.83 -9.30
N GLN A 181 1.62 12.57 -10.20
CA GLN A 181 0.26 13.11 -9.99
C GLN A 181 -0.84 12.04 -9.94
N HIS A 182 -0.49 10.77 -10.23
CA HIS A 182 -1.42 9.64 -10.30
C HIS A 182 -1.19 8.61 -9.20
N GLY A 183 -0.07 8.70 -8.46
CA GLY A 183 0.25 7.71 -7.46
C GLY A 183 1.60 7.92 -6.79
N ILE A 184 1.88 7.08 -5.81
CA ILE A 184 3.11 7.10 -5.03
C ILE A 184 3.76 5.72 -5.01
N TRP A 185 5.00 5.72 -4.57
CA TRP A 185 5.85 4.54 -4.51
C TRP A 185 6.72 4.53 -3.26
N LEU A 186 6.88 3.36 -2.67
CA LEU A 186 7.75 3.05 -1.56
C LEU A 186 8.85 2.10 -2.06
N HIS A 187 10.10 2.51 -1.92
CA HIS A 187 11.24 1.62 -2.08
C HIS A 187 11.50 0.88 -0.75
N CYS A 188 11.47 -0.44 -0.80
CA CYS A 188 11.53 -1.42 0.28
C CYS A 188 12.71 -2.40 0.07
N PRO A 189 13.97 -1.92 0.07
CA PRO A 189 15.12 -2.76 -0.28
C PRO A 189 15.32 -3.88 0.72
N ASN A 190 15.50 -5.12 0.23
CA ASN A 190 15.73 -6.32 1.05
C ASN A 190 14.62 -6.59 2.07
N ALA A 191 13.41 -6.08 1.83
CA ALA A 191 12.27 -6.28 2.72
C ALA A 191 11.47 -7.51 2.29
N GLU A 192 11.70 -8.62 2.98
CA GLU A 192 10.95 -9.87 2.79
C GLU A 192 9.46 -9.69 3.14
N TYR A 193 9.11 -8.84 4.10
CA TYR A 193 7.71 -8.65 4.49
C TYR A 193 7.23 -7.22 4.31
N LYS A 194 6.05 -7.13 3.70
CA LYS A 194 5.37 -5.93 3.24
C LYS A 194 3.91 -6.00 3.65
N TRP A 195 3.32 -4.86 3.98
CA TRP A 195 1.93 -4.76 4.43
C TRP A 195 1.24 -3.54 3.86
N ALA A 196 -0.07 -3.65 3.71
CA ALA A 196 -0.94 -2.50 3.55
C ALA A 196 -2.11 -2.56 4.54
N ARG A 197 -2.59 -1.38 4.95
CA ARG A 197 -3.82 -1.22 5.75
C ARG A 197 -4.70 -0.20 5.06
N LEU A 198 -5.89 -0.61 4.66
CA LEU A 198 -6.86 0.31 4.07
C LEU A 198 -7.86 0.73 5.12
N GLY A 199 -8.02 2.04 5.28
CA GLY A 199 -9.17 2.60 5.96
C GLY A 199 -10.33 2.69 4.97
N MET A 200 -11.43 2.04 5.30
CA MET A 200 -12.65 2.04 4.51
C MET A 200 -13.63 3.11 5.01
N ASN A 201 -14.57 3.52 4.17
CA ASN A 201 -15.73 4.29 4.60
C ASN A 201 -16.64 3.46 5.53
N GLN A 202 -17.61 4.12 6.17
CA GLN A 202 -18.50 3.48 7.15
C GLN A 202 -19.29 2.30 6.57
N ASP A 203 -19.69 2.41 5.30
CA ASP A 203 -20.40 1.34 4.60
C ASP A 203 -19.45 0.22 4.11
N TYR A 204 -18.13 0.40 4.26
CA TYR A 204 -17.08 -0.51 3.82
C TYR A 204 -17.20 -0.88 2.34
N THR A 205 -17.42 0.14 1.51
CA THR A 205 -17.55 0.01 0.06
C THR A 205 -16.38 0.67 -0.67
N HIS A 206 -15.75 1.69 -0.08
CA HIS A 206 -14.67 2.45 -0.69
C HIS A 206 -13.53 2.68 0.31
N ALA A 207 -12.30 2.50 -0.15
CA ALA A 207 -11.12 2.95 0.56
C ALA A 207 -11.08 4.48 0.59
N ARG A 208 -10.65 5.03 1.73
CA ARG A 208 -10.47 6.47 1.96
C ARG A 208 -9.08 6.82 2.49
N SER A 209 -8.33 5.81 2.93
CA SER A 209 -6.95 5.93 3.35
C SER A 209 -6.22 4.62 3.15
N LEU A 210 -4.90 4.68 3.02
CA LEU A 210 -4.03 3.52 2.83
C LEU A 210 -2.69 3.78 3.51
N LEU A 211 -2.23 2.83 4.32
CA LEU A 211 -0.89 2.81 4.91
C LEU A 211 -0.12 1.65 4.28
N ILE A 212 1.01 1.93 3.60
CA ILE A 212 1.94 0.91 3.10
C ILE A 212 3.26 0.99 3.86
N PHE A 213 3.76 -0.17 4.28
CA PHE A 213 4.98 -0.28 5.09
C PHE A 213 5.62 -1.66 4.95
N ASN A 214 6.81 -1.82 5.52
CA ASN A 214 7.58 -3.06 5.45
C ASN A 214 8.17 -3.43 6.81
N ILE A 215 8.92 -4.54 6.86
CA ILE A 215 9.40 -5.14 8.12
C ILE A 215 10.35 -4.25 8.90
N TYR A 216 10.98 -3.29 8.23
CA TYR A 216 11.91 -2.35 8.85
C TYR A 216 11.24 -1.05 9.31
N THR A 217 9.94 -0.89 9.10
CA THR A 217 9.17 0.25 9.60
C THR A 217 8.94 0.11 11.10
N VAL A 218 9.49 1.07 11.87
CA VAL A 218 9.26 1.22 13.31
C VAL A 218 8.46 2.49 13.53
N PHE A 219 7.16 2.38 13.76
CA PHE A 219 6.24 3.50 13.84
C PHE A 219 6.47 4.39 15.07
N PHE A 220 7.07 3.86 16.14
CA PHE A 220 7.50 4.65 17.29
C PHE A 220 8.64 5.63 16.96
N ASP A 221 9.39 5.36 15.90
CA ASP A 221 10.56 6.15 15.46
C ASP A 221 10.28 7.00 14.21
N THR A 222 9.06 6.98 13.67
CA THR A 222 8.67 7.66 12.42
C THR A 222 7.74 8.85 12.59
#